data_AF-A0A6J1B2G6-F1
#
_entry.id   AF-A0A6J1B2G6-F1
#
_cell.length_a   1.000
_cell.length_b   1.000
_cell.length_c   1.000
_cell.angle_alpha   90.00
_cell.angle_beta   90.00
_cell.angle_gamma   90.00
#
_symmetry.space_group_name_H-M   'P 1'
#
loop_
_entity.id
_entity.type
_entity.pdbx_description
1 polymer ?
#
loop_
_entity_poly.entity_id
_entity_poly.type
_entity_poly.pdbx_seq_one_letter_code
_entity_poly.pdbx_strand_id
1 'polypeptide(L)'
;MNSSIARVRGVVRYIKQSPTRLAKFKECAASAGVKSKCLLCLDVGTRWNSTFLMLDTALKFQRAFASFELCDNSYIPELIRLGDGVPDDRDWTNVKRISRFLREFYYLTLNVSGTSYITANSFLDSISDMYTTLIEWQNGDDVDLQSMTIKMKEKFDKYWGNVDKMNLVLFIAAILDPRKKVSYVEFTLLDMFKKNRLNTGSNELKTKLEKYLLEPVDDEGFDDDEFDVLMWWKLNQFRFPVLATIARDVLAVPISTVASESALSTGGRVLDLTNIALETITESEPESD
;
A
#
# COMPACT_ATOMS: atom_id res chain seq x y z
N MET A 1 2.00 17.77 -8.76
CA MET A 1 1.69 16.32 -8.80
C MET A 1 0.19 15.95 -8.86
N ASN A 2 -0.68 16.57 -8.05
CA ASN A 2 -2.09 16.17 -7.90
C ASN A 2 -2.91 16.32 -9.20
N SER A 3 -2.70 17.41 -9.94
CA SER A 3 -3.36 17.67 -11.23
C SER A 3 -3.13 16.57 -12.28
N SER A 4 -1.94 15.95 -12.31
CA SER A 4 -1.63 14.87 -13.25
C SER A 4 -2.48 13.61 -12.96
N ILE A 5 -2.67 13.28 -11.68
CA ILE A 5 -3.58 12.18 -11.27
C ILE A 5 -5.02 12.55 -11.61
N ALA A 6 -5.44 13.79 -11.32
CA ALA A 6 -6.79 14.27 -11.59
C ALA A 6 -7.15 14.21 -13.09
N ARG A 7 -6.24 14.61 -13.99
CA ARG A 7 -6.41 14.49 -15.44
C ARG A 7 -6.49 13.05 -15.91
N VAL A 8 -5.60 12.17 -15.42
CA VAL A 8 -5.66 10.73 -15.76
C VAL A 8 -6.97 10.11 -15.27
N ARG A 9 -7.40 10.44 -14.05
CA ARG A 9 -8.70 10.02 -13.51
C ARG A 9 -9.85 10.55 -14.37
N GLY A 10 -9.76 11.79 -14.83
CA GLY A 10 -10.73 12.42 -15.73
C GLY A 10 -10.93 11.63 -17.01
N VAL A 11 -9.85 11.31 -17.74
CA VAL A 11 -9.94 10.54 -18.99
C VAL A 11 -10.44 9.11 -18.75
N VAL A 12 -10.00 8.46 -17.67
CA VAL A 12 -10.49 7.13 -17.29
C VAL A 12 -11.99 7.15 -17.01
N ARG A 13 -12.46 8.15 -16.26
CA ARG A 13 -13.89 8.34 -15.94
C ARG A 13 -14.70 8.60 -17.21
N TYR A 14 -14.26 9.52 -18.06
CA TYR A 14 -14.93 9.86 -19.33
C TYR A 14 -15.18 8.62 -20.20
N ILE A 15 -14.19 7.74 -20.30
CA ILE A 15 -14.32 6.51 -21.09
C ILE A 15 -15.20 5.48 -20.39
N LYS A 16 -15.05 5.28 -19.08
CA LYS A 16 -15.79 4.25 -18.34
C LYS A 16 -17.27 4.57 -18.10
N GLN A 17 -17.66 5.85 -18.12
CA GLN A 17 -19.05 6.25 -17.84
C GLN A 17 -20.03 5.91 -18.99
N SER A 18 -19.55 5.53 -20.17
CA SER A 18 -20.39 5.16 -21.31
C SER A 18 -19.91 3.86 -21.96
N PRO A 19 -20.79 2.84 -22.11
CA PRO A 19 -20.45 1.62 -22.83
C PRO A 19 -19.98 1.86 -24.26
N THR A 20 -20.57 2.85 -24.94
CA THR A 20 -20.20 3.25 -26.31
C THR A 20 -18.80 3.86 -26.35
N ARG A 21 -18.46 4.76 -25.41
CA ARG A 21 -17.11 5.34 -25.31
C ARG A 21 -16.07 4.26 -24.99
N LEU A 22 -16.40 3.32 -24.10
CA LEU A 22 -15.55 2.19 -23.77
C LEU A 22 -15.31 1.26 -24.97
N ALA A 23 -16.33 0.98 -25.78
CA ALA A 23 -16.19 0.18 -27.00
C ALA A 23 -15.25 0.85 -28.00
N LYS A 24 -15.48 2.14 -28.30
CA LYS A 24 -14.59 2.94 -29.14
C LYS A 24 -13.15 2.93 -28.61
N PHE A 25 -12.97 3.12 -27.30
CA PHE A 25 -11.64 3.14 -26.71
C PHE A 25 -10.88 1.81 -26.87
N LYS A 26 -11.58 0.67 -26.80
CA LYS A 26 -10.98 -0.64 -27.07
C LYS A 26 -10.48 -0.74 -28.51
N GLU A 27 -11.20 -0.18 -29.47
CA GLU A 27 -10.76 -0.09 -30.88
C GLU A 27 -9.54 0.84 -31.03
N CYS A 28 -9.56 2.03 -30.41
CA CYS A 28 -8.42 2.95 -30.45
C CYS A 28 -7.18 2.32 -29.76
N ALA A 29 -7.37 1.52 -28.70
CA ALA A 29 -6.29 0.75 -28.04
C ALA A 29 -5.72 -0.38 -28.92
N ALA A 30 -6.58 -1.10 -29.64
CA ALA A 30 -6.15 -2.12 -30.60
C ALA A 30 -5.33 -1.48 -31.74
N SER A 31 -5.81 -0.36 -32.31
CA SER A 31 -5.12 0.40 -33.35
C SER A 31 -3.79 0.99 -32.89
N ALA A 32 -3.68 1.39 -31.62
CA ALA A 32 -2.44 1.87 -31.01
C ALA A 32 -1.43 0.75 -30.68
N GLY A 33 -1.76 -0.51 -30.97
CA GLY A 33 -0.88 -1.66 -30.73
C GLY A 33 -0.73 -2.02 -29.25
N VAL A 34 -1.71 -1.67 -28.41
CA VAL A 34 -1.66 -1.98 -26.98
C VAL A 34 -1.84 -3.49 -26.79
N LYS A 35 -0.79 -4.17 -26.33
CA LYS A 35 -0.78 -5.63 -26.09
C LYS A 35 -1.46 -6.05 -24.78
N SER A 36 -1.83 -5.08 -23.94
CA SER A 36 -2.41 -5.32 -22.62
C SER A 36 -3.86 -5.78 -22.73
N LYS A 37 -4.21 -6.87 -22.02
CA LYS A 37 -5.60 -7.33 -21.85
C LYS A 37 -6.31 -6.70 -20.64
N CYS A 38 -5.61 -5.89 -19.86
CA CYS A 38 -6.18 -5.24 -18.68
C CYS A 38 -7.34 -4.31 -19.07
N LEU A 39 -8.38 -4.24 -18.24
CA LEU A 39 -9.46 -3.27 -18.40
C LEU A 39 -9.13 -2.00 -17.63
N LEU A 40 -9.52 -0.85 -18.15
CA LEU A 40 -9.46 0.40 -17.40
C LEU A 40 -10.22 0.25 -16.07
N CYS A 41 -9.64 0.72 -14.98
CA CYS A 41 -10.25 0.78 -13.66
C CYS A 41 -10.22 2.23 -13.15
N LEU A 42 -11.33 2.69 -12.57
CA LEU A 42 -11.38 3.98 -11.89
C LEU A 42 -10.98 3.74 -10.43
N ASP A 43 -10.20 4.65 -9.86
CA ASP A 43 -9.79 4.54 -8.48
C ASP A 43 -10.92 4.89 -7.51
N VAL A 44 -10.76 4.44 -6.26
CA VAL A 44 -11.44 4.99 -5.11
C VAL A 44 -10.50 6.03 -4.53
N GLY A 45 -10.85 7.32 -4.66
CA GLY A 45 -9.97 8.44 -4.32
C GLY A 45 -9.41 8.42 -2.90
N THR A 46 -10.03 7.67 -1.98
CA THR A 46 -9.54 7.48 -0.61
C THR A 46 -8.50 6.35 -0.46
N ARG A 47 -8.21 5.55 -1.50
CA ARG A 47 -7.36 4.36 -1.42
C ARG A 47 -6.21 4.38 -2.43
N TRP A 48 -5.00 4.62 -1.94
CA TRP A 48 -3.76 4.63 -2.73
C TRP A 48 -3.51 3.36 -3.57
N ASN A 49 -3.93 2.17 -3.12
CA ASN A 49 -3.83 0.91 -3.89
C ASN A 49 -4.74 0.93 -5.12
N SER A 50 -5.94 1.48 -5.00
CA SER A 50 -6.83 1.64 -6.16
C SER A 50 -6.33 2.72 -7.11
N THR A 51 -5.74 3.80 -6.58
CA THR A 51 -5.07 4.84 -7.38
C THR A 51 -3.89 4.24 -8.13
N PHE A 52 -3.04 3.44 -7.48
CA PHE A 52 -1.96 2.70 -8.13
C PHE A 52 -2.46 1.85 -9.30
N LEU A 53 -3.48 1.01 -9.07
CA LEU A 53 -4.05 0.17 -10.11
C LEU A 53 -4.59 0.97 -11.30
N MET A 54 -5.27 2.09 -11.04
CA MET A 54 -5.73 3.01 -12.09
C MET A 54 -4.56 3.57 -12.89
N LEU A 55 -3.53 4.10 -12.22
CA LEU A 55 -2.37 4.72 -12.89
C LEU A 55 -1.55 3.69 -13.67
N ASP A 56 -1.23 2.53 -13.07
CA ASP A 56 -0.47 1.46 -13.71
C ASP A 56 -1.21 0.91 -14.94
N THR A 57 -2.54 0.81 -14.86
CA THR A 57 -3.36 0.44 -16.01
C THR A 57 -3.37 1.55 -17.05
N ALA A 58 -3.62 2.81 -16.68
CA ALA A 58 -3.71 3.93 -17.61
C ALA A 58 -2.41 4.14 -18.39
N LEU A 59 -1.24 3.95 -17.76
CA LEU A 59 0.07 4.03 -18.42
C LEU A 59 0.20 3.03 -19.59
N LYS A 60 -0.41 1.85 -19.50
CA LYS A 60 -0.41 0.86 -20.60
C LYS A 60 -1.23 1.32 -21.81
N PHE A 61 -2.16 2.26 -21.59
CA PHE A 61 -3.08 2.78 -22.60
C PHE A 61 -2.80 4.23 -23.00
N GLN A 62 -1.66 4.82 -22.61
CA GLN A 62 -1.31 6.23 -22.89
C GLN A 62 -1.55 6.63 -24.35
N ARG A 63 -1.07 5.83 -25.31
CA ARG A 63 -1.26 6.10 -26.75
C ARG A 63 -2.73 6.03 -27.17
N ALA A 64 -3.50 5.13 -26.58
CA ALA A 64 -4.93 5.02 -26.85
C ALA A 64 -5.67 6.28 -26.38
N PHE A 65 -5.34 6.80 -25.19
CA PHE A 65 -5.92 8.06 -24.69
C PHE A 65 -5.60 9.26 -25.59
N ALA A 66 -4.38 9.33 -26.12
CA ALA A 66 -4.01 10.38 -27.07
C ALA A 66 -4.83 10.27 -28.37
N SER A 67 -4.92 9.08 -28.95
CA SER A 67 -5.68 8.87 -30.20
C SER A 67 -7.21 9.02 -30.06
N PHE A 68 -7.73 8.96 -28.84
CA PHE A 68 -9.18 8.92 -28.59
C PHE A 68 -9.88 10.23 -28.97
N GLU A 69 -9.15 11.35 -29.02
CA GLU A 69 -9.69 12.62 -29.54
C GLU A 69 -10.21 12.51 -30.98
N LEU A 70 -9.63 11.62 -31.78
CA LEU A 70 -10.06 11.35 -33.16
C LEU A 70 -11.32 10.47 -33.20
N CYS A 71 -11.58 9.73 -32.13
CA CYS A 71 -12.68 8.76 -32.01
C CYS A 71 -13.97 9.42 -31.43
N ASP A 72 -13.83 10.51 -30.68
CA ASP A 72 -14.93 11.22 -30.00
C ASP A 72 -14.65 12.73 -29.89
N ASN A 73 -15.32 13.53 -30.72
CA ASN A 73 -15.17 15.00 -30.77
C ASN A 73 -15.56 15.69 -29.46
N SER A 74 -16.33 15.05 -28.57
CA SER A 74 -16.70 15.60 -27.26
C SER A 74 -15.62 15.38 -26.20
N TYR A 75 -14.61 14.55 -26.46
CA TYR A 75 -13.62 14.12 -25.47
C TYR A 75 -12.87 15.29 -24.83
N ILE A 76 -12.18 16.09 -25.64
CA ILE A 76 -11.41 17.23 -25.14
C ILE A 76 -12.32 18.34 -24.58
N PRO A 77 -13.36 18.81 -25.31
CA PRO A 77 -14.22 19.89 -24.82
C PRO A 77 -14.90 19.57 -23.48
N GLU A 78 -15.41 18.35 -23.30
CA GLU A 78 -16.09 17.95 -22.06
C GLU A 78 -15.10 17.84 -20.88
N LEU A 79 -13.90 17.33 -21.12
CA LEU A 79 -12.85 17.22 -20.09
C LEU A 79 -12.27 18.57 -19.67
N ILE A 80 -12.18 19.54 -20.58
CA ILE A 80 -11.81 20.92 -20.25
C ILE A 80 -12.95 21.60 -19.47
N ARG A 81 -14.20 21.35 -19.84
CA ARG A 81 -15.36 21.96 -19.18
C ARG A 81 -15.60 21.44 -17.76
N LEU A 82 -15.40 20.14 -17.54
CA LEU A 82 -15.72 19.45 -16.28
C LEU A 82 -14.50 19.20 -15.38
N GLY A 83 -13.29 19.56 -15.82
CA GLY A 83 -12.07 19.29 -15.08
C GLY A 83 -10.83 19.96 -15.67
N ASP A 84 -9.66 19.38 -15.41
CA ASP A 84 -8.36 19.97 -15.76
C ASP A 84 -7.91 19.71 -17.21
N GLY A 85 -8.79 19.19 -18.07
CA GLY A 85 -8.47 18.78 -19.44
C GLY A 85 -7.85 17.38 -19.56
N VAL A 86 -7.20 17.13 -20.70
CA VAL A 86 -6.52 15.85 -21.00
C VAL A 86 -5.06 15.86 -20.51
N PRO A 87 -4.48 14.69 -20.12
CA PRO A 87 -3.09 14.61 -19.70
C PRO A 87 -2.10 14.93 -20.83
N ASP A 88 -1.10 15.77 -20.55
CA ASP A 88 0.02 16.03 -21.46
C ASP A 88 1.25 15.12 -21.17
N ASP A 89 2.33 15.26 -21.93
CA ASP A 89 3.55 14.45 -21.75
C ASP A 89 4.20 14.61 -20.37
N ARG A 90 4.07 15.80 -19.75
CA ARG A 90 4.58 16.05 -18.40
C ARG A 90 3.72 15.31 -17.38
N ASP A 91 2.40 15.30 -17.58
CA ASP A 91 1.48 14.53 -16.74
C ASP A 91 1.81 13.04 -16.77
N TRP A 92 2.03 12.47 -17.96
CA TRP A 92 2.39 11.05 -18.09
C TRP A 92 3.75 10.72 -17.47
N THR A 93 4.73 11.63 -17.61
CA THR A 93 6.03 11.50 -16.93
C THR A 93 5.85 11.50 -15.41
N ASN A 94 5.00 12.38 -14.89
CA ASN A 94 4.74 12.47 -13.46
C ASN A 94 3.98 11.24 -12.94
N VAL A 95 2.95 10.80 -13.67
CA VAL A 95 2.16 9.61 -13.36
C VAL A 95 3.04 8.35 -13.34
N LYS A 96 4.02 8.24 -14.23
CA LYS A 96 4.99 7.13 -14.20
C LYS A 96 5.83 7.13 -12.92
N ARG A 97 6.25 8.31 -12.44
CA ARG A 97 7.00 8.45 -11.17
C ARG A 97 6.14 8.04 -9.97
N ILE A 98 4.91 8.56 -9.90
CA ILE A 98 3.94 8.25 -8.83
C ILE A 98 3.55 6.78 -8.85
N SER A 99 3.30 6.21 -10.04
CA SER A 99 2.94 4.79 -10.18
C SER A 99 4.06 3.89 -9.68
N ARG A 100 5.33 4.20 -9.97
CA ARG A 100 6.48 3.48 -9.41
C ARG A 100 6.53 3.61 -7.89
N PHE A 101 6.27 4.80 -7.35
CA PHE A 101 6.24 5.02 -5.90
C PHE A 101 5.13 4.22 -5.20
N LEU A 102 3.90 4.29 -5.70
CA LEU A 102 2.77 3.57 -5.09
C LEU A 102 2.85 2.05 -5.27
N ARG A 103 3.66 1.57 -6.22
CA ARG A 103 3.87 0.15 -6.49
C ARG A 103 4.45 -0.60 -5.29
N GLU A 104 5.43 -0.01 -4.62
CA GLU A 104 6.09 -0.62 -3.46
C GLU A 104 5.07 -0.90 -2.36
N PHE A 105 4.25 0.10 -2.03
CA PHE A 105 3.18 -0.02 -1.03
C PHE A 105 2.06 -0.97 -1.45
N TYR A 106 1.74 -1.02 -2.75
CA TYR A 106 0.76 -1.96 -3.26
C TYR A 106 1.21 -3.41 -3.05
N TYR A 107 2.47 -3.74 -3.38
CA TYR A 107 2.99 -5.09 -3.17
C TYR A 107 3.16 -5.45 -1.70
N LEU A 108 3.61 -4.52 -0.87
CA LEU A 108 3.63 -4.73 0.59
C LEU A 108 2.21 -5.00 1.11
N THR A 109 1.20 -4.26 0.66
CA THR A 109 -0.20 -4.51 1.04
C THR A 109 -0.69 -5.86 0.54
N LEU A 110 -0.35 -6.23 -0.70
CA LEU A 110 -0.76 -7.50 -1.30
C LEU A 110 -0.16 -8.67 -0.51
N ASN A 111 1.12 -8.58 -0.14
CA ASN A 111 1.83 -9.61 0.61
C ASN A 111 1.20 -9.85 1.98
N VAL A 112 0.80 -8.80 2.70
CA VAL A 112 0.14 -8.94 4.00
C VAL A 112 -1.34 -9.33 3.91
N SER A 113 -1.95 -9.19 2.73
CA SER A 113 -3.35 -9.55 2.47
C SER A 113 -3.52 -10.99 1.97
N GLY A 114 -2.43 -11.74 1.84
CA GLY A 114 -2.45 -13.14 1.44
C GLY A 114 -3.23 -14.03 2.42
N THR A 115 -3.89 -15.06 1.88
CA THR A 115 -4.65 -16.06 2.66
C THR A 115 -4.18 -17.49 2.44
N SER A 116 -3.30 -17.71 1.44
CA SER A 116 -2.74 -19.02 1.11
C SER A 116 -1.44 -19.34 1.84
N TYR A 117 -0.91 -18.39 2.60
CA TYR A 117 0.29 -18.52 3.42
C TYR A 117 0.13 -17.70 4.70
N ILE A 118 1.02 -17.94 5.65
CA ILE A 118 1.02 -17.26 6.94
C ILE A 118 1.56 -15.85 6.73
N THR A 119 0.74 -14.86 7.06
CA THR A 119 1.10 -13.44 6.96
C THR A 119 1.48 -12.85 8.31
N ALA A 120 1.09 -13.50 9.41
CA ALA A 120 1.23 -12.95 10.75
C ALA A 120 2.70 -12.77 11.17
N ASN A 121 3.55 -13.75 10.88
CA ASN A 121 4.97 -13.73 11.25
C ASN A 121 5.78 -12.72 10.46
N SER A 122 5.40 -12.39 9.21
CA SER A 122 6.13 -11.46 8.32
C SER A 122 5.58 -10.03 8.31
N PHE A 123 4.51 -9.76 9.03
CA PHE A 123 3.88 -8.44 9.03
C PHE A 123 4.71 -7.35 9.69
N LEU A 124 5.50 -7.70 10.70
CA LEU A 124 6.44 -6.75 11.30
C LEU A 124 7.48 -6.29 10.26
N ASP A 125 7.97 -7.21 9.43
CA ASP A 125 8.89 -6.92 8.33
C ASP A 125 8.22 -5.98 7.32
N SER A 126 6.98 -6.29 6.92
CA SER A 126 6.22 -5.43 6.00
C SER A 126 6.01 -4.01 6.55
N ILE A 127 5.76 -3.87 7.87
CA ILE A 127 5.69 -2.55 8.52
C ILE A 127 7.04 -1.85 8.49
N SER A 128 8.13 -2.57 8.77
CA SER A 128 9.49 -2.03 8.72
C SER A 128 9.86 -1.57 7.31
N ASP A 129 9.56 -2.37 6.29
CA ASP A 129 9.82 -2.04 4.88
C ASP A 129 9.01 -0.82 4.44
N MET A 130 7.74 -0.74 4.84
CA MET A 130 6.91 0.45 4.62
C MET A 130 7.54 1.68 5.28
N TYR A 131 8.03 1.56 6.52
CA TYR A 131 8.67 2.65 7.23
C TYR A 131 9.96 3.11 6.54
N THR A 132 10.86 2.19 6.21
CA THR A 132 12.12 2.47 5.49
C THR A 132 11.84 3.17 4.18
N THR A 133 10.89 2.65 3.39
CA THR A 133 10.44 3.28 2.14
C THR A 133 9.97 4.71 2.39
N LEU A 134 9.09 4.93 3.37
CA LEU A 134 8.61 6.30 3.68
C LEU A 134 9.75 7.24 4.07
N ILE A 135 10.74 6.79 4.84
CA ILE A 135 11.89 7.63 5.24
C ILE A 135 12.79 7.96 4.05
N GLU A 136 13.10 6.98 3.19
CA GLU A 136 13.91 7.20 1.99
C GLU A 136 13.28 8.24 1.07
N TRP A 137 11.98 8.10 0.78
CA TRP A 137 11.27 9.01 -0.11
C TRP A 137 11.04 10.40 0.51
N GLN A 138 10.87 10.48 1.83
CA GLN A 138 10.78 11.76 2.52
C GLN A 138 12.10 12.54 2.44
N ASN A 139 13.23 11.85 2.39
CA ASN A 139 14.56 12.46 2.32
C ASN A 139 15.13 12.56 0.90
N GLY A 140 14.42 12.07 -0.12
CA GLY A 140 14.86 12.11 -1.53
C GLY A 140 14.64 13.48 -2.20
N ASP A 141 15.18 13.73 -3.39
CA ASP A 141 15.21 15.09 -3.99
C ASP A 141 13.88 15.58 -4.61
N ASP A 142 12.88 14.71 -4.74
CA ASP A 142 11.62 15.02 -5.41
C ASP A 142 10.63 15.69 -4.45
N VAL A 143 10.65 17.03 -4.40
CA VAL A 143 9.81 17.85 -3.50
C VAL A 143 8.30 17.49 -3.57
N ASP A 144 7.80 17.17 -4.77
CA ASP A 144 6.40 16.78 -4.96
C ASP A 144 6.10 15.43 -4.29
N LEU A 145 6.99 14.44 -4.44
CA LEU A 145 6.87 13.14 -3.76
C LEU A 145 7.17 13.24 -2.26
N GLN A 146 8.09 14.09 -1.83
CA GLN A 146 8.34 14.34 -0.40
C GLN A 146 7.05 14.82 0.29
N SER A 147 6.35 15.80 -0.29
CA SER A 147 5.10 16.33 0.28
C SER A 147 4.01 15.26 0.38
N MET A 148 3.92 14.38 -0.61
CA MET A 148 3.02 13.22 -0.59
C MET A 148 3.43 12.21 0.50
N THR A 149 4.72 11.91 0.59
CA THR A 149 5.30 10.94 1.52
C THR A 149 5.12 11.39 2.97
N ILE A 150 5.33 12.68 3.28
CA ILE A 150 5.10 13.24 4.62
C ILE A 150 3.67 12.95 5.08
N LYS A 151 2.69 13.24 4.23
CA LYS A 151 1.26 13.03 4.54
C LYS A 151 0.89 11.54 4.64
N MET A 152 1.57 10.68 3.90
CA MET A 152 1.42 9.23 4.03
C MET A 152 2.04 8.72 5.32
N LYS A 153 3.20 9.25 5.69
CA LYS A 153 3.89 8.95 6.95
C LYS A 153 3.08 9.39 8.17
N GLU A 154 2.42 10.54 8.16
CA GLU A 154 1.52 10.95 9.25
C GLU A 154 0.46 9.87 9.57
N LYS A 155 -0.05 9.20 8.53
CA LYS A 155 -1.02 8.12 8.68
C LYS A 155 -0.36 6.84 9.16
N PHE A 156 0.79 6.49 8.60
CA PHE A 156 1.59 5.39 9.11
C PHE A 156 1.84 5.58 10.62
N ASP A 157 2.29 6.77 11.03
CA ASP A 157 2.67 7.09 12.39
C ASP A 157 1.48 7.04 13.36
N LYS A 158 0.26 7.29 12.89
CA LYS A 158 -0.97 7.14 13.68
C LYS A 158 -1.15 5.73 14.24
N TYR A 159 -0.77 4.71 13.47
CA TYR A 159 -0.97 3.29 13.81
C TYR A 159 0.32 2.62 14.27
N TRP A 160 1.45 2.94 13.64
CA TRP A 160 2.73 2.25 13.83
C TRP A 160 3.89 3.21 14.17
N GLY A 161 3.63 4.50 14.40
CA GLY A 161 4.69 5.47 14.74
C GLY A 161 5.14 5.42 16.20
N ASN A 162 4.44 4.67 17.05
CA ASN A 162 4.82 4.41 18.42
C ASN A 162 4.58 2.93 18.73
N VAL A 163 5.61 2.26 19.26
CA VAL A 163 5.57 0.87 19.71
C VAL A 163 4.41 0.60 20.66
N ASP A 164 4.08 1.55 21.54
CA ASP A 164 2.97 1.44 22.50
C ASP A 164 1.59 1.39 21.82
N LYS A 165 1.48 1.91 20.60
CA LYS A 165 0.24 1.89 19.79
C LYS A 165 0.15 0.66 18.89
N MET A 166 1.26 -0.05 18.68
CA MET A 166 1.28 -1.24 17.84
C MET A 166 0.59 -2.40 18.55
N ASN A 167 -0.09 -3.24 17.77
CA ASN A 167 -0.72 -4.43 18.31
C ASN A 167 0.36 -5.44 18.75
N LEU A 168 0.34 -5.86 20.02
CA LEU A 168 1.30 -6.81 20.58
C LEU A 168 1.34 -8.15 19.83
N VAL A 169 0.24 -8.54 19.19
CA VAL A 169 0.17 -9.76 18.37
C VAL A 169 1.21 -9.75 17.24
N LEU A 170 1.59 -8.56 16.73
CA LEU A 170 2.63 -8.43 15.70
C LEU A 170 3.99 -8.93 16.19
N PHE A 171 4.34 -8.57 17.42
CA PHE A 171 5.60 -8.97 18.05
C PHE A 171 5.57 -10.45 18.42
N ILE A 172 4.44 -10.91 18.97
CA ILE A 172 4.27 -12.32 19.34
C ILE A 172 4.39 -13.21 18.09
N ALA A 173 3.73 -12.84 16.98
CA ALA A 173 3.80 -13.59 15.74
C ALA A 173 5.23 -13.65 15.17
N ALA A 174 5.97 -12.53 15.19
CA ALA A 174 7.37 -12.51 14.78
C ALA A 174 8.27 -13.35 15.71
N ILE A 175 8.07 -13.28 17.03
CA ILE A 175 8.84 -14.09 18.00
C ILE A 175 8.58 -15.58 17.81
N LEU A 176 7.35 -15.97 17.49
CA LEU A 176 6.98 -17.36 17.22
C LEU A 176 7.54 -17.88 15.89
N ASP A 177 8.15 -17.04 15.06
CA ASP A 177 8.99 -17.52 13.96
C ASP A 177 10.38 -17.90 14.52
N PRO A 178 10.79 -19.18 14.46
CA PRO A 178 12.07 -19.64 14.99
C PRO A 178 13.27 -19.02 14.26
N ARG A 179 13.07 -18.44 13.07
CA ARG A 179 14.11 -17.69 12.33
C ARG A 179 14.33 -16.27 12.88
N LYS A 180 13.38 -15.72 13.63
CA LYS A 180 13.38 -14.32 14.07
C LYS A 180 13.67 -14.20 15.56
N LYS A 181 12.82 -14.82 16.39
CA LYS A 181 12.90 -14.75 17.86
C LYS A 181 12.90 -13.28 18.37
N VAL A 182 13.26 -13.05 19.63
CA VAL A 182 13.19 -11.70 20.25
C VAL A 182 14.26 -10.75 19.72
N SER A 183 15.47 -11.24 19.45
CA SER A 183 16.56 -10.42 18.93
C SER A 183 16.21 -9.74 17.61
N TYR A 184 15.45 -10.42 16.74
CA TYR A 184 14.95 -9.82 15.51
C TYR A 184 13.96 -8.70 15.78
N VAL A 185 12.96 -8.91 16.64
CA VAL A 185 11.98 -7.87 16.99
C VAL A 185 12.66 -6.66 17.60
N GLU A 186 13.61 -6.87 18.52
CA GLU A 186 14.41 -5.80 19.08
C GLU A 186 15.18 -5.05 17.99
N PHE A 187 15.87 -5.76 17.10
CA PHE A 187 16.60 -5.17 15.97
C PHE A 187 15.70 -4.33 15.06
N THR A 188 14.54 -4.85 14.64
CA THR A 188 13.59 -4.15 13.78
C THR A 188 13.06 -2.88 14.44
N LEU A 189 12.67 -2.95 15.72
CA LEU A 189 12.20 -1.78 16.47
C LEU A 189 13.32 -0.74 16.67
N LEU A 190 14.56 -1.19 16.88
CA LEU A 190 15.73 -0.31 16.98
C LEU A 190 15.97 0.42 15.66
N ASP A 191 15.92 -0.28 14.53
CA ASP A 191 16.14 0.33 13.22
C ASP A 191 15.04 1.35 12.87
N MET A 192 13.77 1.00 13.10
CA MET A 192 12.65 1.90 12.88
C MET A 192 12.68 3.13 13.79
N PHE A 193 12.85 2.97 15.10
CA PHE A 193 12.62 4.06 16.07
C PHE A 193 13.89 4.64 16.70
N LYS A 194 14.98 3.87 16.82
CA LYS A 194 16.19 4.30 17.57
C LYS A 194 17.30 4.90 16.72
N LYS A 195 17.20 4.95 15.38
CA LYS A 195 18.02 5.89 14.57
C LYS A 195 17.77 7.38 14.91
N ASN A 196 16.79 7.69 15.78
CA ASN A 196 16.59 9.04 16.32
C ASN A 196 16.65 9.18 17.85
N ARG A 197 16.74 8.12 18.67
CA ARG A 197 17.00 8.22 20.13
C ARG A 197 17.60 6.92 20.68
N LEU A 198 18.80 7.03 21.26
CA LEU A 198 19.44 5.97 22.05
C LEU A 198 18.72 5.77 23.39
N ASN A 199 18.73 4.51 23.86
CA ASN A 199 18.22 3.97 25.14
C ASN A 199 16.69 3.97 25.25
N THR A 200 16.01 2.91 25.71
CA THR A 200 16.24 2.13 26.95
C THR A 200 15.59 0.74 26.81
N GLY A 201 15.97 -0.22 27.65
CA GLY A 201 15.46 -1.60 27.66
C GLY A 201 14.22 -1.81 28.54
N SER A 202 13.66 -3.02 28.48
CA SER A 202 12.66 -3.51 29.42
C SER A 202 12.86 -5.02 29.67
N ASN A 203 13.14 -5.33 30.93
CA ASN A 203 13.16 -6.66 31.53
C ASN A 203 11.76 -6.94 32.06
N GLU A 204 11.02 -7.88 31.48
CA GLU A 204 9.89 -8.61 32.11
C GLU A 204 9.26 -9.57 31.09
N LEU A 205 9.72 -10.83 31.02
CA LEU A 205 9.03 -12.01 30.44
C LEU A 205 9.97 -13.24 30.50
N LYS A 206 10.21 -13.77 31.71
CA LYS A 206 11.14 -14.90 31.94
C LYS A 206 10.42 -16.01 32.70
N THR A 207 10.19 -17.22 32.16
CA THR A 207 11.11 -18.37 32.39
C THR A 207 10.74 -19.66 31.61
N LYS A 208 10.01 -19.58 30.49
CA LYS A 208 9.93 -20.67 29.48
C LYS A 208 10.20 -20.15 28.07
N LEU A 209 9.76 -18.92 27.83
CA LEU A 209 10.15 -18.10 26.70
C LEU A 209 11.68 -18.03 26.59
N GLU A 210 12.41 -17.77 27.68
CA GLU A 210 13.88 -17.74 27.68
C GLU A 210 14.53 -18.98 27.07
N LYS A 211 14.00 -20.19 27.30
CA LYS A 211 14.60 -21.40 26.72
C LYS A 211 14.50 -21.43 25.20
N TYR A 212 13.37 -21.02 24.64
CA TYR A 212 13.18 -20.87 23.19
C TYR A 212 13.99 -19.68 22.64
N LEU A 213 14.06 -18.58 23.38
CA LEU A 213 14.83 -17.39 23.00
C LEU A 213 16.35 -17.61 23.05
N LEU A 214 16.83 -18.54 23.89
CA LEU A 214 18.25 -18.87 24.02
C LEU A 214 18.69 -19.98 23.06
N GLU A 215 17.76 -20.69 22.41
CA GLU A 215 18.12 -21.60 21.32
C GLU A 215 18.66 -20.76 20.14
N PRO A 216 19.73 -21.21 19.45
CA PRO A 216 20.21 -20.55 18.24
C PRO A 216 19.06 -20.41 17.23
N VAL A 217 19.11 -19.37 16.42
CA VAL A 217 18.18 -19.22 15.29
C VAL A 217 18.32 -20.45 14.41
N ASP A 218 17.20 -21.07 14.02
CA ASP A 218 17.24 -22.16 13.05
C ASP A 218 17.52 -21.55 11.67
N ASP A 219 18.81 -21.45 11.34
CA ASP A 219 19.37 -21.02 10.05
C ASP A 219 19.78 -22.24 9.22
N GLU A 220 19.08 -23.36 9.35
CA GLU A 220 19.41 -24.60 8.63
C GLU A 220 19.10 -24.48 7.13
N GLY A 221 19.82 -23.64 6.38
CA GLY A 221 20.03 -23.74 4.92
C GLY A 221 18.80 -23.90 4.02
N PHE A 222 17.58 -23.70 4.52
CA PHE A 222 16.35 -23.78 3.74
C PHE A 222 16.24 -22.53 2.89
N ASP A 223 15.83 -22.68 1.63
CA ASP A 223 15.39 -21.55 0.83
C ASP A 223 14.22 -20.89 1.57
N ASP A 224 14.25 -19.56 1.71
CA ASP A 224 13.33 -18.81 2.59
C ASP A 224 11.84 -19.03 2.21
N ASP A 225 11.61 -19.43 0.95
CA ASP A 225 10.34 -19.78 0.33
C ASP A 225 9.81 -21.19 0.69
N GLU A 226 10.64 -22.09 1.23
CA GLU A 226 10.28 -23.50 1.52
C GLU A 226 10.06 -23.77 3.03
N PHE A 227 10.38 -22.80 3.89
CA PHE A 227 10.22 -22.95 5.34
C PHE A 227 8.75 -22.79 5.79
N ASP A 228 8.14 -23.89 6.22
CA ASP A 228 6.80 -23.92 6.83
C ASP A 228 6.87 -23.82 8.36
N VAL A 229 6.62 -22.61 8.89
CA VAL A 229 6.65 -22.33 10.34
C VAL A 229 5.58 -23.12 11.13
N LEU A 230 4.40 -23.41 10.55
CA LEU A 230 3.40 -24.24 11.24
C LEU A 230 3.83 -25.70 11.29
N MET A 231 4.47 -26.20 10.23
CA MET A 231 5.07 -27.55 10.25
C MET A 231 6.19 -27.63 11.28
N TRP A 232 7.05 -26.62 11.38
CA TRP A 232 8.11 -26.56 12.40
C TRP A 232 7.53 -26.65 13.82
N TRP A 233 6.47 -25.89 14.12
CA TRP A 233 5.80 -25.96 15.43
C TRP A 233 5.14 -27.31 15.68
N LYS A 234 4.59 -27.95 14.64
CA LYS A 234 4.00 -29.29 14.72
C LYS A 234 5.04 -30.35 15.06
N LEU A 235 6.24 -30.27 14.48
CA LEU A 235 7.35 -31.18 14.78
C LEU A 235 7.92 -30.96 16.19
N ASN A 236 7.95 -29.70 16.64
CA ASN A 236 8.48 -29.32 17.95
C ASN A 236 7.44 -29.28 19.10
N GLN A 237 6.19 -29.68 18.84
CA GLN A 237 5.10 -29.60 19.82
C GLN A 237 5.37 -30.36 21.12
N PHE A 238 6.12 -31.47 21.06
CA PHE A 238 6.47 -32.23 22.27
C PHE A 238 7.51 -31.52 23.13
N ARG A 239 8.41 -30.75 22.51
CA ARG A 239 9.41 -29.92 23.21
C ARG A 239 8.78 -28.66 23.80
N PHE A 240 7.80 -28.10 23.09
CA PHE A 240 7.16 -26.83 23.43
C PHE A 240 5.62 -26.87 23.35
N PRO A 241 4.93 -27.69 24.15
CA PRO A 241 3.49 -27.96 23.97
C PRO A 241 2.60 -26.71 24.11
N VAL A 242 2.95 -25.82 25.04
CA VAL A 242 2.21 -24.56 25.24
C VAL A 242 2.50 -23.57 24.11
N LEU A 243 3.75 -23.38 23.72
CA LEU A 243 4.11 -22.44 22.64
C LEU A 243 3.60 -22.91 21.29
N ALA A 244 3.60 -24.21 21.00
CA ALA A 244 3.03 -24.76 19.77
C ALA A 244 1.52 -24.52 19.67
N THR A 245 0.81 -24.56 20.81
CA THR A 245 -0.62 -24.20 20.87
C THR A 245 -0.81 -22.72 20.55
N ILE A 246 -0.02 -21.84 21.18
CA ILE A 246 -0.07 -20.39 20.92
C ILE A 246 0.30 -20.08 19.46
N ALA A 247 1.33 -20.72 18.92
CA ALA A 247 1.77 -20.53 17.54
C ALA A 247 0.69 -20.90 16.54
N ARG A 248 0.02 -22.04 16.72
CA ARG A 248 -1.13 -22.40 15.89
C ARG A 248 -2.23 -21.34 15.97
N ASP A 249 -2.57 -20.87 17.16
CA ASP A 249 -3.71 -19.96 17.35
C ASP A 249 -3.39 -18.52 16.90
N VAL A 250 -2.13 -18.09 16.97
CA VAL A 250 -1.67 -16.75 16.56
C VAL A 250 -1.29 -16.69 15.08
N LEU A 251 -0.55 -17.68 14.57
CA LEU A 251 -0.03 -17.66 13.20
C LEU A 251 -1.08 -18.11 12.17
N ALA A 252 -2.03 -18.98 12.54
CA ALA A 252 -3.06 -19.43 11.60
C ALA A 252 -4.15 -18.38 11.34
N VAL A 253 -4.18 -17.28 12.11
CA VAL A 253 -5.11 -16.18 11.88
C VAL A 253 -4.49 -15.25 10.84
N PRO A 254 -5.09 -15.09 9.64
CA PRO A 254 -4.65 -14.08 8.70
C PRO A 254 -4.73 -12.71 9.38
N ILE A 255 -3.68 -11.90 9.25
CA ILE A 255 -3.77 -10.53 9.75
C ILE A 255 -4.92 -9.84 9.02
N SER A 256 -5.89 -9.36 9.79
CA SER A 256 -7.08 -8.72 9.24
C SER A 256 -6.67 -7.58 8.32
N THR A 257 -6.99 -7.74 7.04
CA THR A 257 -6.84 -6.70 6.02
C THR A 257 -7.58 -5.44 6.41
N VAL A 258 -8.57 -5.47 7.30
CA VAL A 258 -9.36 -4.28 7.66
C VAL A 258 -8.54 -3.27 8.47
N ALA A 259 -7.60 -3.69 9.32
CA ALA A 259 -6.77 -2.75 10.09
C ALA A 259 -5.68 -2.12 9.23
N SER A 260 -5.00 -2.91 8.39
CA SER A 260 -4.05 -2.41 7.40
C SER A 260 -4.78 -1.59 6.33
N GLU A 261 -5.83 -2.11 5.69
CA GLU A 261 -6.64 -1.34 4.76
C GLU A 261 -7.28 -0.12 5.40
N SER A 262 -7.71 -0.09 6.66
CA SER A 262 -8.26 1.16 7.27
C SER A 262 -7.15 2.19 7.52
N ALA A 263 -5.98 1.76 8.00
CA ALA A 263 -4.82 2.63 8.14
C ALA A 263 -4.37 3.21 6.78
N LEU A 264 -4.49 2.39 5.73
CA LEU A 264 -4.05 2.69 4.37
C LEU A 264 -5.15 3.32 3.46
N SER A 265 -6.44 3.14 3.78
CA SER A 265 -7.66 3.61 3.06
C SER A 265 -8.11 4.99 3.52
N THR A 266 -7.50 5.54 4.56
CA THR A 266 -7.63 6.98 4.80
C THR A 266 -6.58 7.74 3.98
N GLY A 267 -5.55 7.04 3.48
CA GLY A 267 -4.41 7.48 2.66
C GLY A 267 -4.78 8.35 1.45
N GLY A 268 -5.69 7.88 0.61
CA GLY A 268 -6.00 8.53 -0.68
C GLY A 268 -6.63 9.92 -0.56
N ARG A 269 -7.27 10.30 0.56
CA ARG A 269 -7.76 11.68 0.75
C ARG A 269 -6.65 12.73 0.58
N VAL A 270 -5.39 12.35 0.83
CA VAL A 270 -4.21 13.20 0.64
C VAL A 270 -3.88 13.43 -0.85
N LEU A 271 -4.19 12.46 -1.70
CA LEU A 271 -4.05 12.53 -3.15
C LEU A 271 -5.18 13.32 -3.81
N ASP A 272 -6.24 13.68 -3.07
CA ASP A 272 -7.49 14.27 -3.61
C ASP A 272 -7.85 15.64 -2.98
N LEU A 273 -6.95 16.29 -2.23
CA LEU A 273 -7.25 17.50 -1.43
C LEU A 273 -7.70 18.77 -2.18
N THR A 274 -8.03 18.72 -3.47
CA THR A 274 -8.66 19.85 -4.18
C THR A 274 -10.16 19.73 -4.39
N ASN A 275 -10.80 18.56 -4.25
CA ASN A 275 -12.25 18.45 -4.53
C ASN A 275 -13.18 18.67 -3.33
N ILE A 276 -12.72 18.52 -2.08
CA ILE A 276 -13.58 18.76 -0.91
C ILE A 276 -13.80 20.27 -0.67
N ALA A 277 -12.90 21.13 -1.18
CA ALA A 277 -13.03 22.58 -1.04
C ALA A 277 -13.95 23.25 -2.08
N LEU A 278 -14.35 22.54 -3.14
CA LEU A 278 -15.22 23.11 -4.20
C LEU A 278 -16.69 22.66 -4.09
N GLU A 279 -16.96 21.50 -3.48
CA GLU A 279 -18.35 21.10 -3.15
C GLU A 279 -18.91 21.90 -1.96
N THR A 280 -18.07 22.39 -1.05
CA THR A 280 -18.53 23.19 0.10
C THR A 280 -18.85 24.65 -0.25
N ILE A 281 -18.60 25.11 -1.48
CA ILE A 281 -18.86 26.50 -1.93
C ILE A 281 -19.96 26.58 -3.01
N THR A 282 -20.57 25.45 -3.42
CA THR A 282 -21.63 25.46 -4.46
C THR A 282 -23.02 25.01 -3.98
N GLU A 283 -23.18 24.71 -2.69
CA GLU A 283 -24.50 24.59 -2.04
C GLU A 283 -24.79 25.81 -1.14
N SER A 284 -24.93 26.98 -1.74
CA SER A 284 -25.72 28.06 -1.14
C SER A 284 -26.27 28.96 -2.24
N GLU A 285 -27.49 28.65 -2.70
CA GLU A 285 -28.53 29.57 -3.20
C GLU A 285 -29.65 28.74 -3.85
N PRO A 286 -30.92 29.21 -3.96
CA PRO A 286 -31.62 30.36 -3.35
C PRO A 286 -32.85 29.83 -2.51
N GLU A 287 -33.81 30.57 -1.93
CA GLU A 287 -34.66 31.66 -2.45
C GLU A 287 -35.53 32.27 -1.31
N SER A 288 -35.83 33.56 -1.46
CA SER A 288 -36.98 34.37 -1.02
C SER A 288 -37.95 33.90 0.09
N ASP A 289 -38.22 34.82 1.02
CA ASP A 289 -39.43 35.66 0.98
C ASP A 289 -39.08 37.12 1.34
#